data_AF-A0A497LDT6-F1
#
_entry.id   AF-A0A497LDT6-F1
#
_cell.length_a   1.000
_cell.length_b   1.000
_cell.length_c   1.000
_cell.angle_alpha   90.00
_cell.angle_beta   90.00
_cell.angle_gamma   90.00
#
_symmetry.space_group_name_H-M   'P 1'
#
loop_
_entity.id
_entity.type
_entity.pdbx_description
1 polymer ?
#
loop_
_entity_poly.entity_id
_entity_poly.type
_entity_poly.pdbx_seq_one_letter_code
_entity_poly.pdbx_strand_id
1 'polypeptide(L)' 'MFRKAELPGYLYILRKRIAYIVAGICERVNCKLFNSDVLVYPDGKFFSICRKAHLFHKEKLWFTPGDTPF' A
#
# COMPACT_ATOMS: atom_id res chain seq x y z
N MET A 1 -6.50 13.58 7.81
CA MET A 1 -5.88 14.64 6.97
C MET A 1 -4.40 14.69 7.34
N PHE A 2 -3.53 14.09 6.52
CA PHE A 2 -2.09 14.00 6.81
C PHE A 2 -1.40 15.36 6.66
N ARG A 3 -0.51 15.73 7.59
CA ARG A 3 0.29 16.96 7.49
C ARG A 3 1.41 16.77 6.47
N LYS A 4 1.87 17.87 5.86
CA LYS A 4 2.86 17.91 4.75
C LYS A 4 4.17 17.14 5.02
N ALA A 5 4.53 16.90 6.29
CA ALA A 5 5.73 16.18 6.71
C ALA A 5 5.54 14.66 6.87
N GLU A 6 4.30 14.16 6.82
CA GLU A 6 3.95 12.74 7.03
C GLU A 6 3.49 12.06 5.74
N LEU A 7 3.50 12.79 4.62
CA LEU A 7 3.07 12.25 3.33
C LEU A 7 4.14 11.27 2.82
N PRO A 8 3.83 9.97 2.67
CA PRO A 8 4.76 9.03 2.04
C PRO A 8 5.12 9.52 0.63
N GLY A 9 6.38 9.31 0.23
CA GLY A 9 6.97 9.96 -0.96
C GLY A 9 6.20 9.76 -2.27
N TYR A 10 5.42 8.70 -2.41
CA TYR A 10 4.56 8.50 -3.59
C TYR A 10 3.44 9.55 -3.71
N LEU A 11 2.95 10.11 -2.59
CA LEU A 11 1.96 11.20 -2.61
C LEU A 11 2.57 12.52 -3.09
N TYR A 12 3.87 12.71 -2.91
CA TYR A 12 4.58 13.85 -3.49
C TYR A 12 4.63 13.80 -5.03
N ILE A 13 4.72 12.59 -5.60
CA ILE A 13 4.71 12.38 -7.06
C ILE A 13 3.36 12.83 -7.67
N LEU A 14 2.24 12.61 -6.98
CA LEU A 14 0.90 13.01 -7.44
C LEU A 14 0.72 14.52 -7.57
N ARG A 15 1.40 15.32 -6.74
CA ARG A 15 1.27 16.80 -6.80
C ARG A 15 1.80 17.42 -8.10
N LYS A 16 2.59 16.67 -8.88
CA LYS A 16 3.20 17.18 -10.11
C LYS A 16 2.62 16.61 -11.40
N ARG A 17 1.82 15.53 -11.34
CA ARG A 17 1.24 14.86 -12.51
C ARG A 17 -0.09 14.19 -12.16
N ILE A 18 -1.09 14.32 -13.03
CA ILE A 18 -2.36 13.59 -12.92
C ILE A 18 -2.09 12.14 -13.35
N ALA A 19 -1.83 11.26 -12.38
CA ALA A 19 -1.52 9.86 -12.63
C ALA A 19 -2.10 8.94 -11.55
N TYR A 20 -2.44 7.72 -11.97
CA TYR A 20 -2.66 6.62 -11.04
C TYR A 20 -1.31 6.04 -10.63
N ILE A 21 -1.11 5.78 -9.35
CA ILE A 21 0.13 5.18 -8.83
C ILE A 21 -0.21 3.88 -8.14
N VAL A 22 0.51 2.81 -8.49
CA VAL A 22 0.52 1.57 -7.72
C VAL A 22 1.87 1.44 -7.03
N ALA A 23 1.87 1.15 -5.73
CA ALA A 23 3.09 0.96 -4.97
C ALA A 23 2.95 -0.19 -3.96
N GLY A 24 3.99 -1.02 -3.85
CA GLY A 24 4.10 -2.01 -2.79
C GLY A 24 4.49 -1.37 -1.45
N ILE A 25 3.83 -1.77 -0.37
CA ILE A 25 4.05 -1.31 0.99
C ILE A 25 4.08 -2.48 1.97
N CYS A 26 4.84 -2.31 3.06
CA CYS A 26 4.71 -3.14 4.25
C CYS A 26 3.55 -2.60 5.09
N GLU A 27 2.36 -3.13 4.89
CA GLU A 27 1.16 -2.72 5.62
C GLU A 27 1.19 -3.33 7.02
N ARG A 28 0.94 -2.53 8.06
CA ARG A 28 0.78 -3.02 9.43
C ARG A 28 -0.67 -2.81 9.89
N VAL A 29 -1.32 -3.90 10.28
CA VAL A 29 -2.65 -3.88 10.89
C VAL A 29 -2.60 -4.67 12.19
N ASN A 30 -2.83 -3.98 13.31
CA ASN A 30 -2.62 -4.52 14.65
C ASN A 30 -1.19 -5.07 14.81
N CYS A 31 -1.08 -6.35 15.16
CA CYS A 31 0.19 -7.08 15.31
C CYS A 31 0.61 -7.85 14.05
N LYS A 32 -0.11 -7.69 12.93
CA LYS A 32 0.17 -8.38 11.66
C LYS A 32 0.83 -7.43 10.67
N LEU A 33 1.75 -7.98 9.89
CA LEU A 33 2.34 -7.32 8.72
C LEU A 33 1.81 -8.00 7.46
N PHE A 34 1.55 -7.24 6.41
CA PHE A 34 1.15 -7.73 5.09
C PHE A 34 2.04 -7.14 4.00
N ASN A 35 2.31 -7.92 2.95
CA ASN A 35 2.86 -7.40 1.71
C ASN A 35 1.67 -6.94 0.87
N SER A 36 1.50 -5.62 0.74
CA SER A 36 0.31 -5.02 0.17
C SER A 36 0.64 -4.06 -0.96
N ASP A 37 -0.20 -4.01 -1.98
CA ASP A 37 -0.15 -2.99 -3.02
C ASP A 37 -1.22 -1.93 -2.74
N VAL A 38 -0.83 -0.66 -2.81
CA VAL A 38 -1.75 0.48 -2.74
C VAL A 38 -1.91 1.11 -4.12
N LEU A 39 -3.16 1.28 -4.57
CA LEU A 39 -3.52 2.10 -5.73
C LEU A 39 -3.93 3.48 -5.25
N VAL A 40 -3.25 4.52 -5.70
CA VAL A 40 -3.57 5.91 -5.43
C VAL A 40 -4.12 6.58 -6.68
N TYR A 41 -5.23 7.29 -6.50
CA TYR A 41 -5.88 8.04 -7.56
C TYR A 41 -5.21 9.40 -7.76
N PRO A 42 -5.33 10.02 -8.94
CA PRO A 42 -4.73 11.32 -9.23
C PRO A 42 -5.15 12.44 -8.27
N ASP A 43 -6.33 12.34 -7.67
CA ASP A 43 -6.86 13.31 -6.70
C ASP A 43 -6.32 13.11 -5.27
N GLY A 44 -5.59 12.02 -5.03
CA GLY A 44 -5.03 11.64 -3.73
C GLY A 44 -6.07 11.29 -2.67
N LYS A 45 -7.35 11.10 -3.03
CA LYS A 45 -8.44 10.86 -2.07
C LYS A 45 -8.85 9.40 -1.96
N PHE A 46 -8.65 8.63 -3.03
CA PHE A 46 -9.03 7.22 -3.06
C PHE A 46 -7.81 6.31 -3.06
N PHE A 47 -7.87 5.29 -2.19
CA PHE A 47 -6.84 4.28 -2.02
C PHE A 47 -7.48 2.90 -2.01
N SER A 48 -7.09 2.02 -2.92
CA SER A 48 -7.40 0.59 -2.81
C SER A 48 -6.18 -0.13 -2.27
N ILE A 49 -6.36 -1.05 -1.32
CA ILE A 49 -5.29 -1.91 -0.79
C ILE A 49 -5.58 -3.35 -1.21
N CYS A 50 -4.61 -3.99 -1.83
CA CYS A 50 -4.63 -5.42 -2.13
C CYS A 50 -3.53 -6.10 -1.32
N ARG A 51 -3.86 -7.16 -0.58
CA ARG A 51 -2.88 -7.93 0.20
C ARG A 51 -2.47 -9.17 -0.58
N LYS A 52 -1.17 -9.41 -0.73
CA LYS A 52 -0.65 -10.59 -1.39
C LYS A 52 -1.06 -11.84 -0.62
N ALA A 53 -1.97 -12.62 -1.20
CA ALA A 53 -2.48 -13.81 -0.50
C ALA A 53 -1.60 -15.06 -0.69
N HIS A 54 -0.81 -15.15 -1.77
CA HIS A 54 0.20 -16.20 -1.92
C HIS A 54 1.61 -15.68 -1.64
N LEU A 55 2.11 -15.94 -0.43
CA LEU A 55 3.46 -15.55 -0.01
C LEU A 55 4.52 -16.54 -0.52
N PHE A 56 5.66 -16.02 -0.95
CA PHE A 56 6.76 -16.79 -1.53
C PHE A 56 7.98 -16.87 -0.59
N HIS A 57 8.57 -18.07 -0.48
CA HIS A 57 9.82 -18.32 0.26
C HIS A 57 9.84 -17.66 1.66
N LYS A 58 10.80 -16.75 1.91
CA LYS A 58 11.02 -16.06 3.19
C LYS A 58 9.94 -15.02 3.51
N GLU A 59 9.08 -14.63 2.57
CA GLU A 59 7.95 -13.72 2.87
C GLU A 59 7.05 -14.29 3.98
N LYS A 60 6.92 -15.62 4.06
CA LYS A 60 6.13 -16.33 5.09
C LYS A 60 6.66 -16.13 6.52
N LEU A 61 7.91 -15.69 6.69
CA LEU A 61 8.50 -15.38 8.00
C LEU A 61 8.07 -14.01 8.53
N TRP A 62 7.70 -13.10 7.62
CA TRP A 62 7.49 -11.69 7.93
C TRP A 62 6.03 -11.27 7.79
N PHE A 63 5.35 -11.80 6.78
CA PHE A 63 4.03 -11.35 6.37
C PHE A 63 2.96 -12.39 6.65
N THR A 64 1.76 -11.90 6.94
CA THR A 64 0.52 -12.66 6.99
C THR A 64 -0.03 -12.76 5.57
N PRO A 65 -0.55 -13.94 5.15
CA PRO A 65 -1.29 -14.04 3.89
C PRO A 65 -2.47 -13.06 3.85
N GLY A 66 -2.70 -12.45 2.69
CA GLY A 66 -3.88 -11.63 2.45
C GLY A 66 -5.20 -12.35 2.76
N ASP A 67 -6.18 -11.57 3.20
CA ASP A 67 -7.47 -12.00 3.75
C ASP A 67 -8.67 -11.58 2.89
N THR A 68 -8.41 -11.07 1.68
CA THR A 68 -9.44 -10.71 0.69
C THR A 68 -9.59 -11.80 -0.38
N PRO A 69 -10.82 -12.02 -0.89
CA PRO A 69 -11.05 -12.94 -2.01
C PRO A 69 -10.27 -12.56 -3.27
N PHE A 70 -10.00 -13.55 -4.13
CA PHE A 70 -9.43 -13.40 -5.46
C PHE A 70 -10.50 -13.38 -6.55
#